data_AF-X1RGM0-F1
#
_entry.id   AF-X1RGM0-F1
#
_cell.length_a   1.000
_cell.length_b   1.000
_cell.length_c   1.000
_cell.angle_alpha   90.00
_cell.angle_beta   90.00
_cell.angle_gamma   90.00
#
_symmetry.space_group_name_H-M   'P 1'
#
loop_
_entity.id
_entity.type
_entity.pdbx_description
1 polymer ?
#
loop_
_entity_poly.entity_id
_entity_poly.type
_entity_poly.pdbx_seq_one_letter_code
_entity_poly.pdbx_strand_id
1 'polypeptide(L)'
;DDYILWTKVYVAFPDLIARWKNGWITEDDVRNELAALGMPPDRVEEMIQTKIKPVGPERVEGEKSLTKAEIYAGVKKGVITWDNGLELLQDLGYGLEEAQYILEVRVGVLEGSPETYAEFKEWTQLYRRAQGLEARLLSPELIEAGKAVAEAKIELGKAEEKGLKNEKLAPYLKALSDAEYRYRQLLVKWEAETKKS
;
A
#
# COMPACT_ATOMS: atom_id res chain seq x y z
N ASP A 1 2.04 6.18 -57.68
CA ASP A 1 1.84 5.14 -56.65
C ASP A 1 1.83 5.68 -55.22
N ASP A 2 2.76 6.55 -54.83
CA ASP A 2 2.80 7.13 -53.48
C ASP A 2 1.51 7.83 -53.01
N TYR A 3 0.80 8.53 -53.89
CA TYR A 3 -0.43 9.24 -53.49
C TYR A 3 -1.55 8.29 -53.02
N ILE A 4 -1.68 7.11 -53.65
CA ILE A 4 -2.67 6.11 -53.28
C ILE A 4 -2.31 5.46 -51.95
N LEU A 5 -1.01 5.19 -51.73
CA LEU A 5 -0.48 4.67 -50.46
C LEU A 5 -0.82 5.62 -49.30
N TRP A 6 -0.44 6.90 -49.41
CA TRP A 6 -0.67 7.88 -48.35
C TRP A 6 -2.16 8.10 -48.10
N THR A 7 -3.02 8.07 -49.12
CA THR A 7 -4.46 8.16 -48.94
C THR A 7 -4.99 7.00 -48.08
N LYS A 8 -4.58 5.76 -48.36
CA LYS A 8 -5.00 4.59 -47.56
C LYS A 8 -4.53 4.67 -46.12
N VAL A 9 -3.27 5.07 -45.92
CA VAL A 9 -2.68 5.26 -44.58
C VAL A 9 -3.44 6.33 -43.80
N TYR A 10 -3.64 7.52 -44.36
CA TYR A 10 -4.32 8.60 -43.64
C TYR A 10 -5.79 8.29 -43.33
N VAL A 11 -6.44 7.47 -44.14
CA VAL A 11 -7.82 7.00 -43.89
C VAL A 11 -7.86 5.96 -42.76
N ALA A 12 -6.92 5.00 -42.76
CA ALA A 12 -6.90 3.93 -41.76
C ALA A 12 -6.30 4.37 -40.41
N PHE A 13 -5.38 5.34 -40.41
CA PHE A 13 -4.59 5.70 -39.24
C PHE A 13 -5.40 6.20 -38.04
N PRO A 14 -6.43 7.07 -38.18
CA PRO A 14 -7.24 7.50 -37.04
C PRO A 14 -7.95 6.34 -36.34
N ASP A 15 -8.43 5.35 -37.10
CA ASP A 15 -9.07 4.15 -36.56
C ASP A 15 -8.06 3.24 -35.86
N LEU A 16 -6.89 3.00 -36.46
CA LEU A 16 -5.80 2.25 -35.82
C LEU A 16 -5.39 2.88 -34.48
N ILE A 17 -5.25 4.21 -34.44
CA ILE A 17 -4.93 4.91 -33.19
C ILE A 17 -6.07 4.82 -32.17
N ALA A 18 -7.34 4.90 -32.59
CA ALA A 18 -8.47 4.72 -31.68
C ALA A 18 -8.50 3.31 -31.08
N ARG A 19 -8.31 2.27 -31.91
CA ARG A 19 -8.23 0.88 -31.45
C ARG A 19 -7.06 0.63 -30.52
N TRP A 20 -5.90 1.22 -30.80
CA TRP A 20 -4.72 1.13 -29.95
C TRP A 20 -4.93 1.85 -28.61
N LYS A 21 -5.45 3.08 -28.62
CA LYS A 21 -5.78 3.84 -27.40
C LYS A 21 -6.80 3.13 -26.51
N ASN A 22 -7.73 2.40 -27.12
CA ASN A 22 -8.72 1.58 -26.41
C ASN A 22 -8.18 0.22 -25.96
N GLY A 23 -6.91 -0.11 -26.27
CA GLY A 23 -6.28 -1.38 -25.91
C GLY A 23 -6.79 -2.60 -26.69
N TRP A 24 -7.48 -2.39 -27.82
CA TRP A 24 -8.01 -3.49 -28.65
C TRP A 24 -6.96 -4.10 -29.57
N ILE A 25 -5.89 -3.36 -29.86
CA ILE A 25 -4.75 -3.81 -30.65
C ILE A 25 -3.45 -3.34 -29.97
N THR A 26 -2.38 -4.10 -30.14
CA THR A 26 -1.05 -3.76 -29.62
C THR A 26 -0.32 -2.79 -30.55
N GLU A 27 0.79 -2.21 -30.08
CA GLU A 27 1.65 -1.36 -30.93
C GLU A 27 2.21 -2.15 -32.12
N ASP A 28 2.53 -3.43 -31.93
CA ASP A 28 2.99 -4.32 -33.00
C ASP A 28 1.90 -4.60 -34.03
N ASP A 29 0.63 -4.69 -33.60
CA ASP A 29 -0.51 -4.79 -34.52
C ASP A 29 -0.64 -3.51 -35.37
N VAL A 30 -0.44 -2.33 -34.78
CA VAL A 30 -0.42 -1.07 -35.53
C VAL A 30 0.72 -1.07 -36.56
N ARG A 31 1.93 -1.51 -36.18
CA ARG A 31 3.06 -1.64 -37.11
C ARG A 31 2.74 -2.59 -38.28
N ASN A 32 2.17 -3.74 -37.97
CA ASN A 32 1.83 -4.77 -38.96
C ASN A 32 0.77 -4.27 -39.95
N GLU A 33 -0.26 -3.57 -39.47
CA GLU A 33 -1.31 -2.98 -40.31
C GLU A 33 -0.76 -1.88 -41.23
N LEU A 34 0.12 -1.01 -40.70
CA LEU A 34 0.78 0.02 -41.51
C LEU A 34 1.70 -0.57 -42.58
N ALA A 35 2.44 -1.62 -42.25
CA ALA A 35 3.26 -2.35 -43.22
C ALA A 35 2.39 -3.04 -44.28
N ALA A 36 1.25 -3.64 -43.90
CA ALA A 36 0.31 -4.27 -44.82
C ALA A 36 -0.34 -3.29 -45.80
N LEU A 37 -0.51 -2.02 -45.40
CA LEU A 37 -0.94 -0.94 -46.28
C LEU A 37 0.12 -0.52 -47.31
N GLY A 38 1.34 -1.06 -47.21
CA GLY A 38 2.46 -0.82 -48.11
C GLY A 38 3.41 0.28 -47.64
N MET A 39 3.33 0.67 -46.36
CA MET A 39 4.23 1.68 -45.80
C MET A 39 5.65 1.11 -45.63
N PRO A 40 6.71 1.81 -46.06
CA PRO A 40 8.09 1.40 -45.78
C PRO A 40 8.34 1.34 -44.27
N PRO A 41 9.11 0.35 -43.78
CA PRO A 41 9.34 0.14 -42.34
C PRO A 41 9.92 1.36 -41.63
N ASP A 42 10.85 2.07 -42.27
CA ASP A 42 11.46 3.29 -41.71
C ASP A 42 10.42 4.40 -41.49
N ARG A 43 9.41 4.49 -42.37
CA ARG A 43 8.31 5.47 -42.26
C ARG A 43 7.25 5.05 -41.24
N VAL A 44 7.04 3.74 -41.06
CA VAL A 44 6.19 3.21 -39.99
C VAL A 44 6.76 3.68 -38.64
N GLU A 45 8.06 3.47 -38.43
CA GLU A 45 8.71 3.80 -37.17
C GLU A 45 8.69 5.31 -36.88
N GLU A 46 8.94 6.15 -37.88
CA GLU A 46 8.80 7.61 -37.76
C GLU A 46 7.35 8.01 -37.41
N MET A 47 6.35 7.36 -38.01
CA MET A 47 4.94 7.67 -37.74
C MET A 47 4.52 7.22 -36.34
N ILE A 48 4.98 6.06 -35.88
CA ILE A 48 4.79 5.59 -34.50
C ILE A 48 5.42 6.60 -33.54
N GLN A 49 6.72 6.90 -33.66
CA GLN A 49 7.41 7.81 -32.73
C GLN A 49 6.79 9.21 -32.67
N THR A 50 6.29 9.74 -33.79
CA THR A 50 5.74 11.12 -33.84
C THR A 50 4.27 11.22 -33.43
N LYS A 51 3.48 10.15 -33.58
CA LYS A 51 2.02 10.18 -33.37
C LYS A 51 1.58 9.34 -32.19
N ILE A 52 2.30 8.27 -31.90
CA ILE A 52 2.20 7.48 -30.68
C ILE A 52 3.19 8.12 -29.72
N LYS A 53 2.69 9.03 -28.86
CA LYS A 53 3.47 9.43 -27.69
C LYS A 53 3.80 8.14 -26.91
N PRO A 54 4.96 8.04 -26.23
CA PRO A 54 5.18 6.99 -25.24
C PRO A 54 4.17 7.20 -24.10
N VAL A 55 2.98 6.67 -24.33
CA VAL A 55 1.90 6.57 -23.36
C VAL A 55 2.27 5.31 -22.60
N GLY A 56 3.05 5.47 -21.53
CA GLY A 56 2.89 4.56 -20.39
C GLY A 56 1.39 4.51 -20.09
N PRO A 57 0.81 3.32 -19.93
CA PRO A 57 -0.61 3.07 -20.16
C PRO A 57 -1.46 4.14 -19.48
N GLU A 58 -2.08 4.99 -20.29
CA GLU A 58 -3.09 5.95 -19.85
C GLU A 58 -4.29 5.09 -19.47
N ARG A 59 -4.33 4.68 -18.20
CA ARG A 59 -5.43 3.92 -17.60
C ARG A 59 -6.71 4.69 -17.92
N VAL A 60 -7.63 4.05 -18.63
CA VAL A 60 -8.97 4.55 -18.90
C VAL A 60 -9.58 5.01 -17.57
N GLU A 61 -9.68 6.32 -17.37
CA GLU A 61 -10.35 6.94 -16.22
C GLU A 61 -11.81 6.48 -16.23
N GLY A 62 -12.13 5.46 -15.44
CA GLY A 62 -13.53 5.11 -15.18
C GLY A 62 -13.79 3.68 -14.74
N GLU A 63 -13.01 2.69 -15.18
CA GLU A 63 -13.35 1.30 -14.92
C GLU A 63 -12.20 0.53 -14.27
N LYS A 64 -12.25 0.52 -12.92
CA LYS A 64 -11.47 -0.30 -11.97
C LYS A 64 -10.03 0.16 -11.73
N SER A 65 -9.87 1.40 -11.26
CA SER A 65 -8.70 1.73 -10.47
C SER A 65 -8.72 0.90 -9.18
N LEU A 66 -7.65 0.17 -8.92
CA LEU A 66 -7.45 -0.49 -7.63
C LEU A 66 -7.55 0.57 -6.53
N THR A 67 -8.52 0.40 -5.64
CA THR A 67 -8.64 1.25 -4.46
C THR A 67 -7.51 0.93 -3.49
N LYS A 68 -7.13 1.90 -2.64
CA LYS A 68 -6.21 1.66 -1.51
C LYS A 68 -6.59 0.40 -0.73
N ALA A 69 -7.89 0.15 -0.56
CA ALA A 69 -8.43 -0.99 0.15
C ALA A 69 -8.15 -2.33 -0.53
N GLU A 70 -8.29 -2.39 -1.85
CA GLU A 70 -8.00 -3.58 -2.63
C GLU A 70 -6.49 -3.87 -2.65
N ILE A 71 -5.65 -2.83 -2.67
CA ILE A 71 -4.19 -2.97 -2.66
C ILE A 71 -3.73 -3.62 -1.34
N TYR A 72 -4.02 -3.03 -0.18
CA TYR A 72 -3.57 -3.66 1.08
C TYR A 72 -4.24 -5.01 1.34
N ALA A 73 -5.46 -5.25 0.83
CA ALA A 73 -6.10 -6.56 0.92
C ALA A 73 -5.42 -7.60 0.02
N GLY A 74 -4.93 -7.19 -1.16
CA GLY A 74 -4.13 -8.01 -2.06
C GLY A 74 -2.78 -8.40 -1.44
N VAL A 75 -2.09 -7.43 -0.82
CA VAL A 75 -0.83 -7.70 -0.08
C VAL A 75 -1.09 -8.64 1.09
N LYS A 76 -2.14 -8.38 1.89
CA LYS A 76 -2.51 -9.24 3.03
C LYS A 76 -2.86 -10.68 2.64
N LYS A 77 -3.43 -10.89 1.45
CA LYS A 77 -3.76 -12.21 0.90
C LYS A 77 -2.58 -12.87 0.18
N GLY A 78 -1.42 -12.21 0.07
CA GLY A 78 -0.26 -12.70 -0.67
C GLY A 78 -0.46 -12.74 -2.18
N VAL A 79 -1.49 -12.06 -2.71
CA VAL A 79 -1.79 -12.01 -4.15
C VAL A 79 -0.85 -11.05 -4.88
N ILE A 80 -0.38 -10.02 -4.17
CA ILE A 80 0.66 -9.09 -4.62
C ILE A 80 1.71 -8.94 -3.52
N THR A 81 2.97 -8.71 -3.91
CA THR A 81 4.09 -8.55 -2.97
C THR A 81 4.02 -7.21 -2.25
N TRP A 82 4.82 -7.07 -1.18
CA TRP A 82 4.95 -5.82 -0.43
C TRP A 82 5.40 -4.66 -1.33
N ASP A 83 6.47 -4.86 -2.10
CA ASP A 83 7.03 -3.86 -3.01
C ASP A 83 6.02 -3.44 -4.09
N ASN A 84 5.28 -4.40 -4.65
CA ASN A 84 4.20 -4.11 -5.60
C ASN A 84 3.06 -3.33 -4.94
N GLY A 85 2.78 -3.60 -3.66
CA GLY A 85 1.83 -2.82 -2.88
C GLY A 85 2.27 -1.37 -2.67
N LEU A 86 3.57 -1.14 -2.45
CA LEU A 86 4.14 0.20 -2.30
C LEU A 86 4.02 0.99 -3.61
N GLU A 87 4.43 0.37 -4.72
CA GLU A 87 4.35 0.96 -6.05
C GLU A 87 2.90 1.31 -6.44
N LEU A 88 1.95 0.40 -6.19
CA LEU A 88 0.53 0.65 -6.47
C LEU A 88 -0.08 1.75 -5.60
N LEU A 89 0.42 1.96 -4.38
CA LEU A 89 0.01 3.10 -3.56
C LEU A 89 0.65 4.41 -4.05
N GLN A 90 1.90 4.37 -4.50
CA GLN A 90 2.54 5.53 -5.12
C GLN A 90 1.84 5.96 -6.41
N ASP A 91 1.39 5.00 -7.23
CA ASP A 91 0.54 5.23 -8.40
C ASP A 91 -0.77 5.96 -8.07
N LEU A 92 -1.29 5.81 -6.85
CA LEU A 92 -2.48 6.51 -6.35
C LEU A 92 -2.15 7.90 -5.76
N GLY A 93 -0.88 8.32 -5.80
CA GLY A 93 -0.41 9.62 -5.31
C GLY A 93 0.05 9.62 -3.86
N TYR A 94 0.17 8.46 -3.19
CA TYR A 94 0.74 8.39 -1.85
C TYR A 94 2.26 8.51 -1.90
N GLY A 95 2.86 9.27 -0.99
CA GLY A 95 4.33 9.28 -0.84
C GLY A 95 4.86 7.91 -0.43
N LEU A 96 6.14 7.61 -0.67
CA LEU A 96 6.77 6.34 -0.28
C LEU A 96 6.55 6.00 1.21
N GLU A 97 6.81 6.97 2.07
CA GLU A 97 6.64 6.83 3.53
C GLU A 97 5.17 6.59 3.92
N GLU A 98 4.24 7.24 3.21
CA GLU A 98 2.80 7.11 3.46
C GLU A 98 2.28 5.75 2.97
N ALA A 99 2.72 5.30 1.79
CA ALA A 99 2.44 3.98 1.25
C ALA A 99 2.94 2.88 2.20
N GLN A 100 4.16 3.04 2.71
CA GLN A 100 4.74 2.12 3.68
C GLN A 100 3.91 2.05 4.97
N TYR A 101 3.57 3.21 5.54
CA TYR A 101 2.69 3.28 6.70
C TYR A 101 1.31 2.62 6.45
N ILE A 102 0.71 2.86 5.28
CA ILE A 102 -0.57 2.24 4.90
C ILE A 102 -0.47 0.72 4.91
N LEU A 103 0.58 0.15 4.31
CA LEU A 103 0.76 -1.29 4.28
C LEU A 103 1.07 -1.86 5.66
N GLU A 104 1.99 -1.27 6.42
CA GLU A 104 2.32 -1.70 7.78
C GLU A 104 1.08 -1.77 8.67
N VAL A 105 0.22 -0.75 8.64
CA VAL A 105 -1.00 -0.71 9.46
C VAL A 105 -2.06 -1.69 8.98
N ARG A 106 -2.22 -1.87 7.66
CA ARG A 106 -3.37 -2.59 7.08
C ARG A 106 -3.09 -4.05 6.75
N VAL A 107 -1.85 -4.38 6.45
CA VAL A 107 -1.38 -5.72 6.11
C VAL A 107 -0.94 -6.48 7.36
N GLY A 108 -0.44 -5.78 8.39
CA GLY A 108 0.17 -6.30 9.61
C GLY A 108 -0.32 -7.67 10.10
N VAL A 109 0.39 -8.72 9.64
CA VAL A 109 0.68 -10.01 10.29
C VAL A 109 2.01 -10.58 9.75
N LEU A 110 3.05 -9.76 9.61
CA LEU A 110 4.44 -10.24 9.41
C LEU A 110 5.38 -9.39 10.28
N GLU A 111 6.42 -10.02 10.83
CA GLU A 111 7.37 -9.49 11.83
C GLU A 111 7.64 -7.98 11.70
N GLY A 112 7.40 -7.23 12.79
CA GLY A 112 7.81 -5.82 12.91
C GLY A 112 6.69 -4.77 12.93
N SER A 113 5.42 -5.16 12.76
CA SER A 113 4.29 -4.24 12.98
C SER A 113 4.09 -3.93 14.48
N PRO A 114 3.63 -2.73 14.86
CA PRO A 114 3.34 -2.41 16.25
C PRO A 114 2.24 -3.33 16.79
N GLU A 115 2.57 -4.13 17.79
CA GLU A 115 1.65 -5.09 18.42
C GLU A 115 0.77 -4.40 19.47
N THR A 116 1.14 -3.18 19.85
CA THR A 116 0.51 -2.42 20.92
C THR A 116 0.17 -0.99 20.49
N TYR A 117 -0.83 -0.40 21.14
CA TYR A 117 -1.18 1.02 20.94
C TYR A 117 0.00 1.95 21.27
N ALA A 118 0.85 1.59 22.23
CA ALA A 118 2.01 2.38 22.61
C ALA A 118 3.07 2.42 21.51
N GLU A 119 3.41 1.28 20.91
CA GLU A 119 4.34 1.22 19.76
C GLU A 119 3.77 1.98 18.56
N PHE A 120 2.48 1.81 18.29
CA PHE A 120 1.81 2.58 17.24
C PHE A 120 1.90 4.08 17.52
N LYS A 121 1.68 4.50 18.77
CA LYS A 121 1.77 5.91 19.14
C LYS A 121 3.20 6.44 19.02
N GLU A 122 4.20 5.67 19.41
CA GLU A 122 5.61 6.03 19.25
C GLU A 122 5.96 6.26 17.78
N TRP A 123 5.52 5.38 16.89
CA TRP A 123 5.74 5.51 15.46
C TRP A 123 5.11 6.78 14.89
N THR A 124 3.87 7.11 15.28
CA THR A 124 3.23 8.36 14.85
C THR A 124 3.96 9.61 15.35
N GLN A 125 4.63 9.54 16.52
CA GLN A 125 5.38 10.67 17.08
C GLN A 125 6.73 10.82 16.39
N LEU A 126 7.40 9.71 16.07
CA LEU A 126 8.62 9.71 15.26
C LEU A 126 8.36 10.28 13.85
N TYR A 127 7.23 9.93 13.24
CA TYR A 127 6.80 10.49 11.96
C TYR A 127 6.59 12.01 12.06
N ARG A 128 5.90 12.50 13.10
CA ARG A 128 5.76 13.95 13.34
C ARG A 128 7.12 14.63 13.45
N ARG A 129 8.07 14.03 14.16
CA ARG A 129 9.44 14.56 14.30
C ARG A 129 10.15 14.65 12.94
N ALA A 130 10.01 13.63 12.10
CA ALA A 130 10.60 13.60 10.77
C ALA A 130 10.03 14.70 9.86
N GLN A 131 8.75 15.02 10.02
CA GLN A 131 8.07 16.12 9.32
C GLN A 131 8.34 17.50 9.93
N GLY A 132 9.27 17.60 10.90
CA GLY A 132 9.58 18.86 11.59
C GLY A 132 8.47 19.36 12.51
N LEU A 133 7.45 18.53 12.78
CA LEU A 133 6.37 18.84 13.70
C LEU A 133 6.77 18.46 15.13
N GLU A 134 6.14 19.10 16.12
CA GLU A 134 6.35 18.76 17.52
C GLU A 134 5.96 17.30 17.78
N ALA A 135 6.94 16.53 18.26
CA ALA A 135 6.81 15.12 18.57
C ALA A 135 6.90 14.89 20.08
N ARG A 136 5.96 14.12 20.60
CA ARG A 136 5.87 13.78 22.03
C ARG A 136 6.13 12.29 22.18
N LEU A 137 7.40 11.94 22.36
CA LEU A 137 7.83 10.54 22.46
C LEU A 137 7.25 9.88 23.72
N LEU A 138 6.94 8.59 23.63
CA LEU A 138 6.51 7.80 24.77
C LEU A 138 7.73 7.43 25.60
N SER A 139 7.54 7.21 26.91
CA SER A 139 8.61 6.68 27.73
C SER A 139 8.87 5.20 27.39
N PRO A 140 10.13 4.73 27.46
CA PRO A 140 10.46 3.31 27.30
C PRO A 140 9.62 2.40 28.19
N GLU A 141 9.37 2.83 29.44
CA GLU A 141 8.55 2.10 30.40
C GLU A 141 7.09 1.92 29.94
N LEU A 142 6.52 2.91 29.22
CA LEU A 142 5.14 2.83 28.71
C LEU A 142 5.05 1.86 27.52
N ILE A 143 6.09 1.82 26.68
CA ILE A 143 6.19 0.88 25.56
C ILE A 143 6.31 -0.55 26.09
N GLU A 144 7.22 -0.79 27.06
CA GLU A 144 7.38 -2.08 27.72
C GLU A 144 6.10 -2.55 28.43
N ALA A 145 5.40 -1.64 29.12
CA ALA A 145 4.13 -1.98 29.75
C ALA A 145 3.04 -2.34 28.72
N GLY A 146 3.05 -1.72 27.54
CA GLY A 146 2.19 -2.11 26.43
C GLY A 146 2.47 -3.55 25.97
N LYS A 147 3.75 -3.89 25.78
CA LYS A 147 4.17 -5.26 25.39
C LYS A 147 3.74 -6.29 26.42
N ALA A 148 3.93 -6.00 27.70
CA ALA A 148 3.52 -6.89 28.78
C ALA A 148 2.00 -7.18 28.77
N VAL A 149 1.16 -6.20 28.39
CA VAL A 149 -0.29 -6.42 28.21
C VAL A 149 -0.56 -7.35 27.02
N ALA A 150 0.12 -7.15 25.90
CA ALA A 150 -0.04 -8.01 24.72
C ALA A 150 0.38 -9.45 25.02
N GLU A 151 1.54 -9.65 25.62
CA GLU A 151 2.04 -10.95 26.05
C GLU A 151 1.07 -11.65 27.03
N ALA A 152 0.58 -10.93 28.04
CA ALA A 152 -0.37 -11.48 29.01
C ALA A 152 -1.69 -11.92 28.36
N LYS A 153 -2.17 -11.22 27.32
CA LYS A 153 -3.34 -11.63 26.54
C LYS A 153 -3.08 -12.89 25.72
N ILE A 154 -1.91 -12.99 25.10
CA ILE A 154 -1.50 -14.18 24.34
C ILE A 154 -1.45 -15.40 25.28
N GLU A 155 -0.82 -15.27 26.44
CA GLU A 155 -0.71 -16.36 27.41
C GLU A 155 -2.07 -16.75 28.00
N LEU A 156 -2.95 -15.79 28.26
CA LEU A 156 -4.34 -16.06 28.64
C LEU A 156 -5.08 -16.85 27.55
N GLY A 157 -4.99 -16.42 26.28
CA GLY A 157 -5.60 -17.12 25.16
C GLY A 157 -5.10 -18.56 25.01
N LYS A 158 -3.78 -18.78 25.11
CA LYS A 158 -3.18 -20.14 25.12
C LYS A 158 -3.69 -20.98 26.29
N ALA A 159 -3.91 -20.38 27.46
CA ALA A 159 -4.46 -21.09 28.62
C ALA A 159 -5.92 -21.48 28.41
N GLU A 160 -6.72 -20.60 27.82
CA GLU A 160 -8.12 -20.86 27.45
C GLU A 160 -8.23 -21.96 26.38
N GLU A 161 -7.38 -21.94 25.34
CA GLU A 161 -7.31 -22.97 24.30
C GLU A 161 -6.93 -24.34 24.85
N LYS A 162 -6.04 -24.38 25.85
CA LYS A 162 -5.70 -25.60 26.60
C LYS A 162 -6.83 -26.08 27.51
N GLY A 163 -7.97 -25.38 27.54
CA GLY A 163 -9.16 -25.74 28.32
C GLY A 163 -8.99 -25.50 29.81
N LEU A 164 -8.05 -24.65 30.25
CA LEU A 164 -7.96 -24.26 31.65
C LEU A 164 -9.23 -23.50 32.04
N LYS A 165 -9.72 -23.75 33.26
CA LYS A 165 -10.94 -23.13 33.80
C LYS A 165 -10.75 -22.75 35.26
N ASN A 166 -11.60 -21.83 35.73
CA ASN A 166 -11.73 -21.44 37.12
C ASN A 166 -10.38 -21.08 37.76
N GLU A 167 -10.04 -21.70 38.89
CA GLU A 167 -8.82 -21.43 39.66
C GLU A 167 -7.52 -21.62 38.86
N LYS A 168 -7.54 -22.47 37.83
CA LYS A 168 -6.36 -22.68 36.96
C LYS A 168 -6.14 -21.52 35.99
N LEU A 169 -7.18 -20.74 35.68
CA LEU A 169 -7.09 -19.53 34.85
C LEU A 169 -6.74 -18.28 35.67
N ALA A 170 -6.99 -18.31 36.99
CA ALA A 170 -6.81 -17.17 37.88
C ALA A 170 -5.42 -16.52 37.82
N PRO A 171 -4.30 -17.26 37.69
CA PRO A 171 -2.97 -16.65 37.54
C PRO A 171 -2.83 -15.82 36.25
N TYR A 172 -3.40 -16.28 35.13
CA TYR A 172 -3.32 -15.59 33.84
C TYR A 172 -4.21 -14.33 33.82
N LEU A 173 -5.41 -14.43 34.39
CA LEU A 173 -6.29 -13.28 34.58
C LEU A 173 -5.66 -12.22 35.47
N LYS A 174 -5.02 -12.64 36.56
CA LYS A 174 -4.29 -11.72 37.46
C LYS A 174 -3.12 -11.05 36.74
N ALA A 175 -2.30 -11.83 36.01
CA ALA A 175 -1.17 -11.28 35.25
C ALA A 175 -1.63 -10.23 34.22
N LEU A 176 -2.71 -10.50 33.50
CA LEU A 176 -3.30 -9.53 32.58
C LEU A 176 -3.80 -8.28 33.32
N SER A 177 -4.51 -8.44 34.43
CA SER A 177 -5.01 -7.31 35.20
C SER A 177 -3.90 -6.43 35.76
N ASP A 178 -2.81 -7.03 36.27
CA ASP A 178 -1.66 -6.31 36.81
C ASP A 178 -0.92 -5.54 35.70
N ALA A 179 -0.74 -6.17 34.52
CA ALA A 179 -0.14 -5.54 33.36
C ALA A 179 -0.98 -4.36 32.84
N GLU A 180 -2.30 -4.53 32.73
CA GLU A 180 -3.20 -3.45 32.31
C GLU A 180 -3.21 -2.29 33.29
N TYR A 181 -3.18 -2.58 34.59
CA TYR A 181 -3.13 -1.55 35.62
C TYR A 181 -1.85 -0.70 35.49
N ARG A 182 -0.70 -1.35 35.36
CA ARG A 182 0.60 -0.67 35.19
C ARG A 182 0.63 0.18 33.92
N TYR A 183 0.16 -0.37 32.80
CA TYR A 183 0.08 0.34 31.54
C TYR A 183 -0.79 1.60 31.63
N ARG A 184 -1.98 1.51 32.25
CA ARG A 184 -2.88 2.66 32.44
C ARG A 184 -2.25 3.75 33.31
N GLN A 185 -1.55 3.39 34.39
CA GLN A 185 -0.86 4.37 35.24
C GLN A 185 0.19 5.17 34.46
N LEU A 186 1.01 4.47 33.67
CA LEU A 186 2.05 5.10 32.85
C LEU A 186 1.46 5.95 31.73
N LEU A 187 0.37 5.49 31.11
CA LEU A 187 -0.31 6.25 30.06
C LEU A 187 -0.89 7.56 30.59
N VAL A 188 -1.59 7.52 31.73
CA VAL A 188 -2.15 8.72 32.38
C VAL A 188 -1.04 9.70 32.77
N LYS A 189 0.09 9.20 33.29
CA LYS A 189 1.24 10.03 33.62
C LYS A 189 1.81 10.74 32.38
N TRP A 190 2.02 10.00 31.30
CA TRP A 190 2.51 10.56 30.03
C TRP A 190 1.52 11.59 29.44
N GLU A 191 0.22 11.32 29.48
CA GLU A 191 -0.81 12.28 29.04
C GLU A 191 -0.82 13.57 29.87
N ALA A 192 -0.58 13.46 31.18
CA ALA A 192 -0.51 14.62 32.07
C ALA A 192 0.76 15.46 31.83
N GLU A 193 1.90 14.81 31.55
CA GLU A 193 3.17 15.47 31.21
C GLU A 193 3.08 16.19 29.87
N THR A 194 2.46 15.55 28.87
CA THR A 194 2.28 16.12 27.54
C THR A 194 1.26 17.27 27.50
N LYS A 195 0.26 17.32 28.40
CA LYS A 195 -0.68 18.44 28.49
C LYS A 195 -0.12 19.69 29.18
N LYS A 196 1.00 19.58 29.90
CA LYS A 196 1.65 20.69 30.60
C LYS A 196 2.75 21.39 29.77
N SER A 197 3.09 20.83 28.61
CA SER A 197 4.03 21.36 27.62
C SER A 197 3.29 21.92 26.40
#